data_AF-A0A960W1E3-F1
#
_entry.id   AF-A0A960W1E3-F1
#
_cell.length_a   1.000
_cell.length_b   1.000
_cell.length_c   1.000
_cell.angle_alpha   90.00
_cell.angle_beta   90.00
_cell.angle_gamma   90.00
#
_symmetry.space_group_name_H-M   'P 1'
#
loop_
_entity.id
_entity.type
_entity.pdbx_description
1 polymer ?
#
loop_
_entity_poly.entity_id
_entity_poly.type
_entity_poly.pdbx_seq_one_letter_code
_entity_poly.pdbx_strand_id
1 'polypeptide(L)'
;MRKTPIKQKKTNPMLKNIKINTTTKSLVLIDQKPIRKSYIKDCQKVIKKIDSLKLQIQHFEKADKPAYGNWINTQFGDEILYIRQKNQELEEKQLLLEEIEEEAHYYNLNLHQAYLRVQHKREHPEEYQDEEPYSEDEEPKFGDYEDFDDAKEDDDELEKEFREFMNDFFDAEDAKFGKDFFEDMDGIFNLRKKKEKEPVDNRLKDRYRYIVQKLHPDSNQNQSDFEKELWFEIQEAYQLRDLEKMDMLIALYNIRKGETEKESSVFELKYTLNILNKSQNYLKKMLTQVKKDPSWNFLTFSQKKLQDIKKKLKTEFREYTEVIEFELMRINSIFEEIKKEPKPKQRRSKTTKSNIPIKGQLDFGF
;
A
#
# COMPACT_ATOMS: atom_id res chain seq x y z
N MET A 1 17.89 -40.65 38.79
CA MET A 1 17.05 -40.38 37.61
C MET A 1 15.59 -40.22 38.05
N ARG A 2 15.10 -38.99 38.15
CA ARG A 2 13.71 -38.69 38.55
C ARG A 2 12.85 -38.58 37.30
N LYS A 3 11.91 -39.52 37.12
CA LYS A 3 10.85 -39.41 36.10
C LYS A 3 9.58 -38.90 36.78
N THR A 4 9.13 -37.73 36.34
CA THR A 4 7.85 -37.12 36.66
C THR A 4 6.70 -37.91 36.00
N PRO A 5 5.53 -38.07 36.64
CA PRO A 5 4.38 -38.70 36.02
C PRO A 5 3.59 -37.70 35.17
N ILE A 6 3.26 -38.14 33.96
CA ILE A 6 2.41 -37.46 32.98
C ILE A 6 0.97 -37.46 33.51
N LYS A 7 0.39 -36.27 33.73
CA LYS A 7 -1.03 -36.09 34.06
C LYS A 7 -1.89 -36.47 32.86
N GLN A 8 -2.67 -37.54 33.00
CA GLN A 8 -3.69 -37.93 32.04
C GLN A 8 -4.83 -36.89 32.01
N LYS A 9 -5.19 -36.45 30.82
CA LYS A 9 -6.38 -35.62 30.56
C LYS A 9 -7.63 -36.42 30.96
N LYS A 10 -8.39 -35.91 31.93
CA LYS A 10 -9.74 -36.40 32.23
C LYS A 10 -10.63 -36.18 31.00
N THR A 11 -10.94 -37.28 30.31
CA THR A 11 -11.97 -37.32 29.28
C THR A 11 -13.34 -37.32 29.95
N ASN A 12 -14.24 -36.47 29.47
CA ASN A 12 -15.63 -36.41 29.92
C ASN A 12 -16.32 -37.77 29.73
N PRO A 13 -16.98 -38.35 30.74
CA PRO A 13 -17.54 -39.70 30.68
C PRO A 13 -18.89 -39.81 29.94
N MET A 14 -19.37 -38.75 29.27
CA MET A 14 -20.72 -38.69 28.67
C MET A 14 -20.84 -39.21 27.22
N LEU A 15 -19.78 -39.80 26.64
CA LEU A 15 -19.79 -40.31 25.25
C LEU A 15 -19.36 -41.77 25.14
N LYS A 16 -19.79 -42.62 26.08
CA LYS A 16 -19.61 -44.07 25.94
C LYS A 16 -20.97 -44.76 25.82
N ASN A 17 -21.13 -45.48 24.72
CA ASN A 17 -22.24 -46.35 24.32
C ASN A 17 -23.42 -45.67 23.64
N ILE A 18 -23.22 -45.24 22.40
CA ILE A 18 -24.29 -45.26 21.39
C ILE A 18 -23.91 -46.32 20.37
N LYS A 19 -24.49 -47.53 20.50
CA LYS A 19 -24.50 -48.51 19.42
C LYS A 19 -25.41 -47.95 18.33
N ILE A 20 -24.83 -47.44 17.26
CA ILE A 20 -25.57 -46.91 16.11
C ILE A 20 -26.11 -48.11 15.32
N ASN A 21 -27.35 -48.53 15.63
CA ASN A 21 -28.10 -49.43 14.75
C ASN A 21 -28.52 -48.63 13.51
N THR A 22 -27.88 -48.88 12.38
CA THR A 22 -28.05 -48.15 11.11
C THR A 22 -29.34 -48.47 10.35
N THR A 23 -30.33 -49.12 10.99
CA THR A 23 -31.59 -49.52 10.35
C THR A 23 -32.77 -48.58 10.61
N THR A 24 -32.64 -47.57 11.48
CA THR A 24 -33.70 -46.57 11.69
C THR A 24 -33.10 -45.16 11.71
N LYS A 25 -33.56 -44.31 10.79
CA LYS A 25 -33.23 -42.87 10.76
C LYS A 25 -34.00 -42.17 11.88
N SER A 26 -33.54 -42.32 13.13
CA SER A 26 -34.15 -41.65 14.28
C SER A 26 -33.79 -40.16 14.25
N LEU A 27 -34.81 -39.29 14.20
CA LEU A 27 -34.64 -37.84 14.31
C LEU A 27 -34.15 -37.49 15.72
N VAL A 28 -32.96 -36.89 15.81
CA VAL A 28 -32.41 -36.38 17.07
C VAL A 28 -32.77 -34.90 17.19
N LEU A 29 -33.62 -34.57 18.18
CA LEU A 29 -33.91 -33.19 18.54
C LEU A 29 -32.74 -32.62 19.35
N ILE A 30 -32.04 -31.64 18.80
CA ILE A 30 -30.96 -30.91 19.48
C ILE A 30 -31.51 -29.56 19.92
N ASP A 31 -31.44 -29.25 21.22
CA ASP A 31 -31.72 -27.89 21.70
C ASP A 31 -30.60 -26.94 21.25
N GLN A 32 -30.94 -26.05 20.31
CA GLN A 32 -30.00 -25.08 19.75
C GLN A 32 -29.85 -23.83 20.62
N LYS A 33 -30.73 -23.60 21.60
CA LYS A 33 -30.68 -22.39 22.46
C LYS A 33 -29.35 -22.21 23.20
N PRO A 34 -28.77 -23.21 23.89
CA PRO A 34 -27.49 -23.04 24.56
C PRO A 34 -26.34 -22.77 23.56
N ILE A 35 -26.40 -23.38 22.38
CA ILE A 35 -25.40 -23.22 21.32
C ILE A 35 -25.45 -21.79 20.77
N ARG A 36 -26.64 -21.28 20.44
CA ARG A 36 -26.84 -19.89 19.97
C ARG A 36 -26.34 -18.88 21.01
N LYS A 37 -26.71 -19.05 22.28
CA LYS A 37 -26.23 -18.17 23.38
C LYS A 37 -24.71 -18.15 23.49
N SER A 38 -24.03 -19.28 23.28
CA SER A 38 -22.57 -19.33 23.25
C SER A 38 -21.99 -18.50 22.10
N TYR A 39 -22.48 -18.72 20.87
CA TYR A 39 -21.97 -17.99 19.70
C TYR A 39 -22.22 -16.48 19.77
N ILE A 40 -23.38 -16.06 20.27
CA ILE A 40 -23.69 -14.65 20.50
C ILE A 40 -22.68 -14.02 21.46
N LYS A 41 -22.40 -14.67 22.59
CA LYS A 41 -21.41 -14.18 23.56
C LYS A 41 -20.02 -14.07 22.95
N ASP A 42 -19.63 -15.02 22.11
CA ASP A 42 -18.33 -14.99 21.46
C ASP A 42 -18.25 -13.88 20.40
N CYS A 43 -19.31 -13.67 19.61
CA CYS A 43 -19.38 -12.53 18.69
C CYS A 43 -19.27 -11.20 19.45
N GLN A 44 -20.02 -11.04 20.54
CA GLN A 44 -19.96 -9.82 21.37
C GLN A 44 -18.56 -9.56 21.93
N LYS A 45 -17.84 -10.61 22.38
CA LYS A 45 -16.45 -10.47 22.83
C LYS A 45 -15.53 -10.02 21.70
N VAL A 46 -15.71 -10.56 20.48
CA VAL A 46 -14.87 -10.20 19.33
C VAL A 46 -15.16 -8.77 18.87
N ILE A 47 -16.44 -8.36 18.80
CA ILE A 47 -16.85 -6.98 18.47
C ILE A 47 -16.20 -5.98 19.43
N LYS A 48 -16.29 -6.20 20.75
CA LYS A 48 -15.65 -5.31 21.73
C LYS A 48 -14.15 -5.18 21.53
N LYS A 49 -13.48 -6.26 21.13
CA LYS A 49 -12.05 -6.23 20.82
C LYS A 49 -11.78 -5.47 19.52
N ILE A 50 -12.58 -5.66 18.48
CA ILE A 50 -12.50 -4.89 17.23
C ILE A 50 -12.65 -3.39 17.54
N ASP A 51 -13.68 -3.00 18.29
CA ASP A 51 -13.91 -1.61 18.66
C ASP A 51 -12.71 -1.01 19.40
N SER A 52 -12.13 -1.77 20.35
CA SER A 52 -10.91 -1.32 21.06
C SER A 52 -9.69 -1.16 20.17
N LEU A 53 -9.56 -2.00 19.13
CA LEU A 53 -8.46 -1.93 18.16
C LEU A 53 -8.67 -0.75 17.21
N LYS A 54 -9.90 -0.54 16.73
CA LYS A 54 -10.27 0.60 15.90
C LYS A 54 -9.97 1.91 16.61
N LEU A 55 -10.39 2.03 17.88
CA LEU A 55 -10.14 3.23 18.69
C LEU A 55 -8.63 3.50 18.85
N GLN A 56 -7.83 2.45 19.07
CA GLN A 56 -6.38 2.60 19.15
C GLN A 56 -5.75 3.12 17.85
N ILE A 57 -6.21 2.63 16.69
CA ILE A 57 -5.67 3.08 15.41
C ILE A 57 -6.14 4.51 15.10
N GLN A 58 -7.42 4.81 15.34
CA GLN A 58 -7.96 6.17 15.16
C GLN A 58 -7.24 7.19 16.06
N HIS A 59 -6.96 6.85 17.32
CA HIS A 59 -6.17 7.72 18.20
C HIS A 59 -4.78 7.99 17.63
N PHE A 60 -4.13 6.96 17.09
CA PHE A 60 -2.83 7.11 16.46
C PHE A 60 -2.89 8.04 15.24
N GLU A 61 -3.85 7.85 14.35
CA GLU A 61 -4.00 8.64 13.12
C GLU A 61 -4.38 10.09 13.41
N LYS A 62 -5.37 10.32 14.27
CA LYS A 62 -5.92 11.65 14.55
C LYS A 62 -5.13 12.46 15.57
N ALA A 63 -4.42 11.81 16.49
CA ALA A 63 -3.76 12.49 17.60
C ALA A 63 -2.24 12.31 17.59
N ASP A 64 -1.74 11.07 17.67
CA ASP A 64 -0.30 10.83 17.86
C ASP A 64 0.53 11.24 16.63
N LYS A 65 0.09 10.85 15.42
CA LYS A 65 0.77 11.14 14.16
C LYS A 65 0.89 12.65 13.86
N PRO A 66 -0.20 13.45 13.92
CA PRO A 66 -0.08 14.90 13.73
C PRO A 66 0.71 15.57 14.85
N ALA A 67 0.56 15.12 16.12
CA ALA A 67 1.36 15.65 17.21
C ALA A 67 2.87 15.43 17.01
N TYR A 68 3.25 14.24 16.54
CA TYR A 68 4.63 13.92 16.20
C TYR A 68 5.14 14.76 15.02
N GLY A 69 4.35 14.89 13.95
CA GLY A 69 4.71 15.72 12.80
C GLY A 69 4.90 17.19 13.18
N ASN A 70 4.00 17.75 13.98
CA ASN A 70 4.11 19.12 14.50
C ASN A 70 5.35 19.28 15.38
N TRP A 71 5.66 18.28 16.22
CA TRP A 71 6.87 18.29 17.03
C TRP A 71 8.14 18.25 16.17
N ILE A 72 8.19 17.40 15.14
CA ILE A 72 9.31 17.37 14.19
C ILE A 72 9.48 18.74 13.54
N ASN A 73 8.42 19.29 12.96
CA ASN A 73 8.48 20.57 12.26
C ASN A 73 8.93 21.71 13.19
N THR A 74 8.55 21.66 14.47
CA THR A 74 8.98 22.66 15.46
C THR A 74 10.44 22.47 15.87
N GLN A 75 10.94 21.24 15.95
CA GLN A 75 12.30 20.95 16.44
C GLN A 75 13.36 20.94 15.34
N PHE A 76 12.97 20.63 14.10
CA PHE A 76 13.85 20.37 12.97
C PHE A 76 13.40 21.07 11.69
N GLY A 77 12.51 22.06 11.79
CA GLY A 77 11.97 22.77 10.62
C GLY A 77 13.08 23.41 9.78
N ASP A 78 14.05 24.05 10.44
CA ASP A 78 15.18 24.69 9.77
C ASP A 78 16.07 23.66 9.06
N GLU A 79 16.39 22.53 9.71
CA GLU A 79 17.17 21.45 9.10
C GLU A 79 16.43 20.82 7.90
N ILE A 80 15.12 20.61 8.00
CA ILE A 80 14.30 20.08 6.90
C ILE A 80 14.30 21.05 5.72
N LEU A 81 14.15 22.35 5.96
CA LEU A 81 14.18 23.37 4.92
C LEU A 81 15.56 23.44 4.26
N TYR A 82 16.64 23.39 5.04
CA TYR A 82 18.00 23.38 4.53
C TYR A 82 18.25 22.18 3.61
N ILE A 83 17.83 20.98 4.05
CA ILE A 83 17.94 19.75 3.25
C ILE A 83 17.14 19.86 1.95
N ARG A 84 15.90 20.38 2.01
CA ARG A 84 15.08 20.58 0.80
C ARG A 84 15.75 21.53 -0.18
N GLN A 85 16.27 22.65 0.31
CA GLN A 85 17.00 23.62 -0.52
C GLN A 85 18.22 22.98 -1.18
N LYS A 86 18.99 22.17 -0.44
CA LYS A 86 20.18 21.50 -0.96
C LYS A 86 19.84 20.40 -1.97
N ASN A 87 18.77 19.64 -1.75
CA ASN A 87 18.28 18.68 -2.73
C ASN A 87 17.81 19.36 -4.02
N GLN A 88 17.09 20.48 -3.91
CA GLN A 88 16.68 21.24 -5.09
C GLN A 88 17.92 21.76 -5.85
N GLU A 89 18.91 22.32 -5.16
CA GLU A 89 20.18 22.75 -5.77
C GLU A 89 20.90 21.57 -6.48
N LEU A 90 20.83 20.37 -5.90
CA LEU A 90 21.43 19.17 -6.46
C LEU A 90 20.71 18.74 -7.74
N GLU A 91 19.38 18.65 -7.69
CA GLU A 91 18.53 18.28 -8.81
C GLU A 91 18.68 19.26 -9.98
N GLU A 92 18.65 20.57 -9.73
CA GLU A 92 18.87 21.61 -10.75
C GLU A 92 20.22 21.46 -11.46
N LYS A 93 21.27 21.08 -10.72
CA LYS A 93 22.61 20.85 -11.27
C LYS A 93 22.74 19.53 -12.00
N GLN A 94 22.04 18.49 -11.55
CA GLN A 94 21.97 17.20 -12.24
C GLN A 94 21.29 17.37 -13.60
N LEU A 95 20.13 18.05 -13.62
CA LEU A 95 19.40 18.35 -14.84
C LEU A 95 20.23 19.19 -15.82
N LEU A 96 20.96 20.19 -15.33
CA LEU A 96 21.86 20.98 -16.17
C LEU A 96 23.00 20.11 -16.74
N LEU A 97 23.55 19.17 -15.98
CA LEU A 97 24.59 18.27 -16.47
C LEU A 97 24.05 17.35 -17.57
N GLU A 98 22.86 16.79 -17.36
CA GLU A 98 22.17 15.94 -18.34
C GLU A 98 21.91 16.71 -19.64
N GLU A 99 21.38 17.94 -19.57
CA GLU A 99 21.17 18.81 -20.74
C GLU A 99 22.47 19.07 -21.53
N ILE A 100 23.61 19.25 -20.83
CA ILE A 100 24.93 19.42 -21.47
C ILE A 100 25.40 18.13 -22.13
N GLU A 101 25.19 16.98 -21.49
CA GLU A 101 25.56 15.68 -22.03
C GLU A 101 24.73 15.35 -23.27
N GLU A 102 23.43 15.64 -23.25
CA GLU A 102 22.52 15.51 -24.39
C GLU A 102 22.94 16.41 -25.56
N GLU A 103 23.22 17.68 -25.32
CA GLU A 103 23.69 18.62 -26.35
C GLU A 103 25.07 18.21 -26.92
N ALA A 104 25.97 17.74 -26.06
CA ALA A 104 27.27 17.21 -26.49
C ALA A 104 27.11 15.97 -27.37
N HIS A 105 26.20 15.08 -27.00
CA HIS A 105 25.90 13.86 -27.76
C HIS A 105 25.24 14.18 -29.10
N TYR A 106 24.17 14.98 -29.09
CA TYR A 106 23.38 15.32 -30.28
C TYR A 106 24.22 16.06 -31.33
N TYR A 107 25.02 17.04 -30.92
CA TYR A 107 25.84 17.84 -31.83
C TYR A 107 27.29 17.37 -31.96
N ASN A 108 27.65 16.24 -31.35
CA ASN A 108 29.03 15.72 -31.29
C ASN A 108 30.05 16.78 -30.84
N LEU A 109 29.67 17.61 -29.86
CA LEU A 109 30.49 18.69 -29.32
C LEU A 109 31.32 18.20 -28.12
N ASN A 110 32.41 18.91 -27.81
CA ASN A 110 33.06 18.71 -26.52
C ASN A 110 32.17 19.28 -25.40
N LEU A 111 32.21 18.69 -24.20
CA LEU A 111 31.39 19.10 -23.04
C LEU A 111 31.49 20.61 -22.73
N HIS A 112 32.67 21.21 -22.90
CA HIS A 112 32.85 22.66 -22.73
C HIS A 112 32.05 23.49 -23.74
N GLN A 113 32.01 23.05 -25.00
CA GLN A 113 31.27 23.74 -26.07
C GLN A 113 29.76 23.53 -25.92
N ALA A 114 29.34 22.32 -25.52
CA ALA A 114 27.95 22.03 -25.19
C ALA A 114 27.49 22.87 -23.99
N TYR A 115 28.31 23.03 -22.96
CA TYR A 115 28.03 23.92 -21.83
C TYR A 115 27.78 25.37 -22.25
N LEU A 116 28.66 25.94 -23.10
CA LEU A 116 28.45 27.30 -23.61
C LEU A 116 27.17 27.43 -24.43
N ARG A 117 26.82 26.40 -25.21
CA ARG A 117 25.58 26.38 -25.99
C ARG A 117 24.34 26.29 -25.10
N VAL A 118 24.34 25.42 -24.09
CA VAL A 118 23.24 25.31 -23.10
C VAL A 118 23.06 26.63 -22.34
N GLN A 119 24.15 27.26 -21.90
CA GLN A 119 24.06 28.59 -21.26
C GLN A 119 23.47 29.63 -22.23
N HIS A 120 23.91 29.65 -23.48
CA HIS A 120 23.37 30.55 -24.50
C HIS A 120 21.88 30.30 -24.77
N LYS A 121 21.45 29.03 -24.86
CA LYS A 121 20.04 28.63 -25.02
C LYS A 121 19.17 29.11 -23.86
N ARG A 122 19.66 28.97 -22.62
CA ARG A 122 18.94 29.44 -21.42
C ARG A 122 18.85 30.96 -21.33
N GLU A 123 19.84 31.69 -21.84
CA GLU A 123 19.85 33.16 -21.87
C GLU A 123 19.02 33.73 -23.04
N HIS A 124 18.94 33.02 -24.17
CA HIS A 124 18.23 33.44 -25.39
C HIS A 124 17.24 32.37 -25.85
N PRO A 125 16.20 32.05 -25.05
CA PRO A 125 15.27 30.97 -25.38
C PRO A 125 14.49 31.22 -26.68
N GLU A 126 14.30 32.48 -27.08
CA GLU A 126 13.60 32.87 -28.32
C GLU A 126 14.35 32.45 -29.60
N GLU A 127 15.67 32.32 -29.56
CA GLU A 127 16.48 31.95 -30.75
C GLU A 127 16.43 30.45 -31.09
N TYR A 128 15.90 29.65 -30.16
CA TYR A 128 15.90 28.18 -30.25
C TYR A 128 14.48 27.58 -30.24
N GLN A 129 13.43 28.42 -30.35
CA GLN A 129 12.04 27.96 -30.45
C GLN A 129 11.74 27.18 -31.74
N ASP A 130 12.54 27.38 -32.80
CA ASP A 130 12.38 26.73 -34.11
C ASP A 130 13.33 25.54 -34.33
N GLU A 131 14.20 25.20 -33.36
CA GLU A 131 14.95 23.93 -33.38
C GLU A 131 13.98 22.81 -32.98
N GLU A 132 13.03 22.46 -33.86
CA GLU A 132 12.24 21.24 -33.68
C GLU A 132 13.21 20.05 -33.52
N PRO A 133 12.99 19.16 -32.52
CA PRO A 133 13.73 17.94 -32.44
C PRO A 133 13.51 17.18 -33.75
N TYR A 134 14.58 17.01 -34.52
CA TYR A 134 14.59 16.21 -35.74
C TYR A 134 13.85 14.90 -35.43
N SER A 135 12.67 14.72 -36.01
CA SER A 135 11.96 13.45 -35.96
C SER A 135 12.93 12.39 -36.47
N GLU A 136 13.24 11.40 -35.63
CA GLU A 136 13.86 10.15 -36.06
C GLU A 136 12.90 9.46 -37.03
N ASP A 137 12.91 9.90 -38.29
CA ASP A 137 12.52 9.07 -39.43
C ASP A 137 13.59 7.99 -39.59
N GLU A 138 13.58 7.01 -38.69
CA GLU A 138 14.03 5.63 -38.90
C GLU A 138 13.68 4.80 -37.64
N GLU A 139 12.38 4.61 -37.40
CA GLU A 139 11.93 3.47 -36.62
C GLU A 139 12.53 2.19 -37.24
N PRO A 140 13.29 1.39 -36.48
CA PRO A 140 13.66 0.07 -36.95
C PRO A 140 12.37 -0.75 -37.10
N LYS A 141 12.07 -1.16 -38.33
CA LYS A 141 10.99 -2.11 -38.64
C LYS A 141 11.11 -3.32 -37.72
N PHE A 142 10.29 -3.31 -36.68
CA PHE A 142 10.16 -4.37 -35.70
C PHE A 142 9.55 -5.57 -36.43
N GLY A 143 10.39 -6.58 -36.67
CA GLY A 143 10.00 -7.80 -37.36
C GLY A 143 8.98 -8.59 -36.56
N ASP A 144 8.07 -9.22 -37.33
CA ASP A 144 7.09 -10.21 -36.90
C ASP A 144 7.62 -11.12 -35.79
N TYR A 145 7.04 -11.00 -34.60
CA TYR A 145 7.00 -12.09 -33.64
C TYR A 145 5.57 -12.57 -33.52
N GLU A 146 5.43 -13.84 -33.89
CA GLU A 146 4.22 -14.63 -33.83
C GLU A 146 3.58 -14.61 -32.44
N ASP A 147 2.30 -14.27 -32.46
CA ASP A 147 1.20 -14.73 -31.62
C ASP A 147 1.57 -15.84 -30.61
N PHE A 148 1.58 -15.48 -29.33
CA PHE A 148 1.45 -16.44 -28.23
C PHE A 148 0.24 -16.02 -27.39
N ASP A 149 -0.92 -16.51 -27.83
CA ASP A 149 -2.14 -16.63 -27.03
C ASP A 149 -1.83 -17.28 -25.67
N ASP A 150 -2.04 -16.58 -24.56
CA ASP A 150 -2.73 -17.16 -23.41
C ASP A 150 -3.35 -16.08 -22.50
N ALA A 151 -4.63 -15.84 -22.76
CA ALA A 151 -5.73 -15.54 -21.83
C ALA A 151 -5.41 -14.85 -20.48
N LYS A 152 -5.88 -13.59 -20.35
CA LYS A 152 -6.98 -13.18 -19.45
C LYS A 152 -7.22 -11.67 -19.53
N GLU A 153 -8.23 -11.28 -20.30
CA GLU A 153 -8.98 -10.04 -20.10
C GLU A 153 -10.35 -10.42 -19.52
N ASP A 154 -10.79 -9.63 -18.54
CA ASP A 154 -12.16 -9.19 -18.28
C ASP A 154 -12.29 -8.90 -16.77
N ASP A 155 -11.97 -7.68 -16.32
CA ASP A 155 -12.59 -7.07 -15.10
C ASP A 155 -12.28 -5.57 -14.84
N ASP A 156 -11.71 -4.81 -15.78
CA ASP A 156 -11.16 -3.46 -15.48
C ASP A 156 -12.14 -2.28 -15.57
N GLU A 157 -13.41 -2.50 -15.92
CA GLU A 157 -14.36 -1.39 -16.12
C GLU A 157 -15.22 -1.10 -14.87
N LEU A 158 -15.31 -2.05 -13.92
CA LEU A 158 -16.16 -1.95 -12.72
C LEU A 158 -15.38 -1.49 -11.46
N GLU A 159 -14.05 -1.67 -11.46
CA GLU A 159 -13.12 -1.23 -10.42
C GLU A 159 -12.97 0.31 -10.37
N LYS A 160 -13.15 0.96 -11.53
CA LYS A 160 -13.09 2.42 -11.67
C LYS A 160 -14.38 3.08 -11.15
N GLU A 161 -15.55 2.49 -11.43
CA GLU A 161 -16.85 2.96 -10.93
C GLU A 161 -17.01 2.76 -9.40
N PHE A 162 -16.44 1.71 -8.82
CA PHE A 162 -16.48 1.47 -7.36
C PHE A 162 -15.49 2.33 -6.56
N ARG A 163 -14.35 2.70 -7.16
CA ARG A 163 -13.42 3.71 -6.61
C ARG A 163 -14.03 5.10 -6.53
N GLU A 164 -14.80 5.48 -7.54
CA GLU A 164 -15.55 6.75 -7.54
C GLU A 164 -16.68 6.71 -6.50
N PHE A 165 -17.34 5.58 -6.31
CA PHE A 165 -18.41 5.39 -5.32
C PHE A 165 -17.97 5.49 -3.84
N MET A 166 -16.75 5.06 -3.50
CA MET A 166 -16.24 5.12 -2.11
C MET A 166 -15.44 6.40 -1.79
N ASN A 167 -15.01 7.16 -2.81
CA ASN A 167 -14.54 8.55 -2.63
C ASN A 167 -15.67 9.45 -2.12
N ASP A 168 -16.91 9.26 -2.61
CA ASP A 168 -18.10 9.97 -2.12
C ASP A 168 -18.56 9.52 -0.71
N PHE A 169 -18.13 8.34 -0.22
CA PHE A 169 -18.54 7.79 1.09
C PHE A 169 -17.69 8.31 2.28
N PHE A 170 -16.50 8.85 2.02
CA PHE A 170 -15.56 9.35 3.04
C PHE A 170 -15.08 10.78 2.78
N ASP A 171 -15.93 11.64 2.23
CA ASP A 171 -15.64 13.06 1.97
C ASP A 171 -15.62 13.94 3.26
N ALA A 172 -15.42 13.31 4.42
CA ALA A 172 -15.14 13.97 5.68
C ALA A 172 -13.90 13.33 6.37
N GLU A 173 -12.74 13.75 5.89
CA GLU A 173 -11.46 13.91 6.60
C GLU A 173 -10.45 12.76 6.79
N ASP A 174 -10.69 11.47 6.52
CA ASP A 174 -9.64 10.44 6.77
C ASP A 174 -9.59 9.27 5.75
N ALA A 175 -8.98 9.53 4.59
CA ALA A 175 -8.92 8.65 3.42
C ALA A 175 -7.86 7.51 3.45
N LYS A 176 -7.29 7.13 4.59
CA LYS A 176 -6.28 6.03 4.65
C LYS A 176 -6.72 4.76 5.37
N PHE A 177 -7.85 4.79 6.08
CA PHE A 177 -8.22 3.70 6.98
C PHE A 177 -9.17 2.66 6.36
N GLY A 178 -9.99 3.05 5.37
CA GLY A 178 -10.99 2.18 4.76
C GLY A 178 -10.48 1.30 3.61
N LYS A 179 -9.51 1.81 2.83
CA LYS A 179 -9.04 1.22 1.58
C LYS A 179 -8.41 -0.17 1.79
N ASP A 180 -7.52 -0.29 2.77
CA ASP A 180 -6.75 -1.51 2.99
C ASP A 180 -7.58 -2.62 3.70
N PHE A 181 -8.67 -2.29 4.40
CA PHE A 181 -9.45 -3.25 5.22
C PHE A 181 -10.36 -4.16 4.37
N PHE A 182 -10.84 -3.67 3.23
CA PHE A 182 -11.73 -4.42 2.34
C PHE A 182 -11.05 -4.90 1.03
N GLU A 183 -9.97 -4.25 0.54
CA GLU A 183 -9.12 -4.76 -0.56
C GLU A 183 -8.59 -6.19 -0.26
N ASP A 184 -8.24 -6.49 1.00
CA ASP A 184 -7.74 -7.80 1.43
C ASP A 184 -8.85 -8.83 1.75
N MET A 185 -10.12 -8.41 1.82
CA MET A 185 -11.26 -9.28 2.17
C MET A 185 -12.01 -9.79 0.94
N ASP A 186 -12.01 -9.07 -0.19
CA ASP A 186 -12.69 -9.52 -1.41
C ASP A 186 -11.98 -10.69 -2.12
N GLY A 187 -10.66 -10.83 -1.93
CA GLY A 187 -9.95 -12.06 -2.30
C GLY A 187 -10.43 -13.30 -1.51
N ILE A 188 -11.09 -13.11 -0.36
CA ILE A 188 -11.53 -14.18 0.54
C ILE A 188 -13.01 -14.56 0.32
N PHE A 189 -13.83 -13.66 -0.24
CA PHE A 189 -15.25 -13.91 -0.52
C PHE A 189 -15.50 -14.75 -1.79
N ASN A 190 -14.49 -14.93 -2.65
CA ASN A 190 -14.61 -15.70 -3.89
C ASN A 190 -14.29 -17.20 -3.77
N LEU A 191 -14.87 -17.88 -2.77
CA LEU A 191 -15.01 -19.34 -2.81
C LEU A 191 -16.48 -19.75 -2.96
N ARG A 192 -16.85 -19.95 -4.24
CA ARG A 192 -17.75 -21.00 -4.78
C ARG A 192 -18.84 -20.45 -5.71
N LYS A 193 -18.48 -20.19 -6.97
CA LYS A 193 -19.46 -20.06 -8.06
C LYS A 193 -19.89 -21.44 -8.58
N LYS A 194 -21.17 -21.75 -8.36
CA LYS A 194 -22.16 -22.55 -9.12
C LYS A 194 -22.95 -23.51 -8.21
N LYS A 195 -24.23 -23.18 -7.99
CA LYS A 195 -25.35 -24.02 -8.45
C LYS A 195 -26.73 -23.35 -8.28
N GLU A 196 -27.40 -23.28 -9.44
CA GLU A 196 -28.83 -23.51 -9.72
C GLU A 196 -29.93 -22.62 -9.10
N LYS A 197 -30.95 -22.43 -9.95
CA LYS A 197 -31.96 -21.37 -9.96
C LYS A 197 -33.08 -21.61 -8.92
N GLU A 198 -33.32 -20.56 -8.11
CA GLU A 198 -34.44 -20.22 -7.21
C GLU A 198 -34.92 -21.24 -6.15
N PRO A 199 -34.79 -20.87 -4.85
CA PRO A 199 -35.74 -19.98 -4.16
C PRO A 199 -35.05 -18.85 -3.34
N VAL A 200 -33.80 -18.53 -3.68
CA VAL A 200 -32.95 -17.56 -2.98
C VAL A 200 -33.53 -16.14 -3.01
N ASP A 201 -34.28 -15.79 -4.06
CA ASP A 201 -34.77 -14.42 -4.29
C ASP A 201 -35.87 -13.99 -3.29
N ASN A 202 -36.78 -14.90 -2.90
CA ASN A 202 -37.82 -14.57 -1.91
C ASN A 202 -37.25 -14.43 -0.50
N ARG A 203 -36.37 -15.35 -0.07
CA ARG A 203 -35.71 -15.24 1.23
C ARG A 203 -34.84 -14.00 1.32
N LEU A 204 -34.10 -13.67 0.26
CA LEU A 204 -33.31 -12.45 0.18
C LEU A 204 -34.20 -11.21 0.32
N LYS A 205 -35.32 -11.14 -0.40
CA LYS A 205 -36.30 -10.03 -0.29
C LYS A 205 -36.92 -9.93 1.10
N ASP A 206 -37.24 -11.05 1.75
CA ASP A 206 -37.81 -11.06 3.09
C ASP A 206 -36.80 -10.57 4.14
N ARG A 207 -35.55 -11.05 4.06
CA ARG A 207 -34.44 -10.60 4.91
C ARG A 207 -34.13 -9.13 4.69
N TYR A 208 -34.06 -8.70 3.44
CA TYR A 208 -33.85 -7.31 3.05
C TYR A 208 -34.98 -6.41 3.59
N ARG A 209 -36.25 -6.77 3.38
CA ARG A 209 -37.40 -6.02 3.93
C ARG A 209 -37.35 -5.93 5.45
N TYR A 210 -37.04 -7.03 6.13
CA TYR A 210 -36.91 -7.07 7.59
C TYR A 210 -35.89 -6.06 8.11
N ILE A 211 -34.71 -5.99 7.48
CA ILE A 211 -33.64 -5.14 7.97
C ILE A 211 -33.79 -3.69 7.52
N VAL A 212 -34.31 -3.45 6.31
CA VAL A 212 -34.61 -2.12 5.78
C VAL A 212 -35.68 -1.43 6.61
N GLN A 213 -36.74 -2.12 7.01
CA GLN A 213 -37.77 -1.53 7.88
C GLN A 213 -37.19 -1.05 9.23
N LYS A 214 -36.14 -1.72 9.71
CA LYS A 214 -35.48 -1.38 10.98
C LYS A 214 -34.41 -0.32 10.86
N LEU A 215 -33.72 -0.25 9.72
CA LEU A 215 -32.60 0.67 9.46
C LEU A 215 -32.97 1.83 8.53
N HIS A 216 -34.24 1.99 8.18
CA HIS A 216 -34.67 3.08 7.31
C HIS A 216 -34.36 4.45 7.95
N PRO A 217 -33.75 5.39 7.22
CA PRO A 217 -33.42 6.73 7.75
C PRO A 217 -34.65 7.50 8.24
N ASP A 218 -35.80 7.37 7.56
CA ASP A 218 -37.05 8.01 8.01
C ASP A 218 -37.61 7.44 9.31
N SER A 219 -37.36 6.16 9.62
CA SER A 219 -37.84 5.53 10.85
C SER A 219 -36.95 5.86 12.05
N ASN A 220 -35.68 6.20 11.83
CA ASN A 220 -34.70 6.48 12.88
C ASN A 220 -33.92 7.77 12.56
N GLN A 221 -34.44 8.93 12.98
CA GLN A 221 -33.76 10.21 12.77
C GLN A 221 -32.45 10.37 13.57
N ASN A 222 -32.21 9.52 14.59
CA ASN A 222 -31.00 9.50 15.41
C ASN A 222 -30.15 8.24 15.17
N GLN A 223 -29.89 7.88 13.90
CA GLN A 223 -29.06 6.72 13.59
C GLN A 223 -27.61 6.91 14.04
N SER A 224 -27.04 5.85 14.64
CA SER A 224 -25.59 5.77 14.86
C SER A 224 -24.86 5.66 13.53
N ASP A 225 -23.61 6.11 13.47
CA ASP A 225 -22.77 5.97 12.25
C ASP A 225 -22.71 4.52 11.75
N PHE A 226 -22.68 3.56 12.68
CA PHE A 226 -22.78 2.14 12.33
C PHE A 226 -24.09 1.75 11.62
N GLU A 227 -25.22 2.33 12.02
CA GLU A 227 -26.52 2.00 11.42
C GLU A 227 -26.65 2.56 10.02
N LYS A 228 -26.02 3.72 9.77
CA LYS A 228 -25.89 4.30 8.44
C LYS A 228 -24.99 3.43 7.55
N GLU A 229 -23.81 3.05 8.04
CA GLU A 229 -22.90 2.14 7.32
C GLU A 229 -23.60 0.82 6.96
N LEU A 230 -24.25 0.21 7.96
CA LEU A 230 -24.97 -1.04 7.80
C LEU A 230 -26.10 -0.90 6.78
N TRP A 231 -26.79 0.24 6.73
CA TRP A 231 -27.80 0.53 5.71
C TRP A 231 -27.22 0.44 4.29
N PHE A 232 -26.08 1.08 4.01
CA PHE A 232 -25.43 1.01 2.70
C PHE A 232 -24.95 -0.40 2.35
N GLU A 233 -24.32 -1.11 3.29
CA GLU A 233 -23.84 -2.48 3.08
C GLU A 233 -24.99 -3.47 2.79
N ILE A 234 -26.16 -3.25 3.38
CA ILE A 234 -27.36 -4.02 3.11
C ILE A 234 -27.88 -3.77 1.69
N GLN A 235 -27.85 -2.51 1.22
CA GLN A 235 -28.24 -2.18 -0.16
C GLN A 235 -27.33 -2.88 -1.16
N GLU A 236 -26.02 -2.82 -0.93
CA GLU A 236 -25.00 -3.46 -1.76
C GLU A 236 -25.17 -5.00 -1.77
N ALA A 237 -25.33 -5.62 -0.60
CA ALA A 237 -25.56 -7.06 -0.49
C ALA A 237 -26.83 -7.51 -1.22
N TYR A 238 -27.88 -6.68 -1.22
CA TYR A 238 -29.10 -6.94 -1.99
C TYR A 238 -28.87 -6.84 -3.49
N GLN A 239 -28.14 -5.82 -3.96
CA GLN A 239 -27.78 -5.64 -5.37
C GLN A 239 -26.94 -6.81 -5.90
N LEU A 240 -25.94 -7.25 -5.13
CA LEU A 240 -25.08 -8.39 -5.46
C LEU A 240 -25.76 -9.76 -5.26
N ARG A 241 -27.00 -9.78 -4.76
CA ARG A 241 -27.78 -10.98 -4.42
C ARG A 241 -27.07 -11.92 -3.46
N ASP A 242 -26.27 -11.37 -2.54
CA ASP A 242 -25.52 -12.14 -1.55
C ASP A 242 -26.36 -12.35 -0.28
N LEU A 243 -27.03 -13.50 -0.23
CA LEU A 243 -27.83 -13.92 0.92
C LEU A 243 -26.95 -14.16 2.17
N GLU A 244 -25.71 -14.63 2.01
CA GLU A 244 -24.83 -14.93 3.14
C GLU A 244 -24.35 -13.64 3.80
N LYS A 245 -23.96 -12.63 3.01
CA LYS A 245 -23.64 -11.28 3.48
C LYS A 245 -24.87 -10.66 4.15
N MET A 246 -26.05 -10.74 3.54
CA MET A 246 -27.31 -10.23 4.13
C MET A 246 -27.62 -10.86 5.51
N ASP A 247 -27.56 -12.19 5.62
CA ASP A 247 -27.84 -12.90 6.89
C ASP A 247 -26.79 -12.56 7.97
N MET A 248 -25.52 -12.35 7.56
CA MET A 248 -24.44 -11.91 8.44
C MET A 248 -24.67 -10.48 8.97
N LEU A 249 -25.04 -9.53 8.10
CA LEU A 249 -25.35 -8.15 8.47
C LEU A 249 -26.54 -8.08 9.45
N ILE A 250 -27.57 -8.90 9.22
CA ILE A 250 -28.71 -9.04 10.13
C ILE A 250 -28.29 -9.61 11.49
N ALA A 251 -27.42 -10.63 11.49
CA ALA A 251 -26.91 -11.20 12.73
C ALA A 251 -26.08 -10.18 13.52
N LEU A 252 -25.22 -9.40 12.84
CA LEU A 252 -24.46 -8.30 13.46
C LEU A 252 -25.37 -7.25 14.08
N TYR A 253 -26.40 -6.80 13.34
CA TYR A 253 -27.39 -5.86 13.85
C TYR A 253 -28.05 -6.35 15.14
N ASN A 254 -28.58 -7.58 15.11
CA ASN A 254 -29.26 -8.18 16.25
C ASN A 254 -28.32 -8.34 17.46
N ILE A 255 -27.06 -8.74 17.23
CA ILE A 255 -26.06 -8.89 18.29
C ILE A 255 -25.73 -7.54 18.95
N ARG A 256 -25.62 -6.46 18.15
CA ARG A 256 -25.24 -5.13 18.64
C ARG A 256 -26.39 -4.43 19.35
N LYS A 257 -27.63 -4.61 18.88
CA LYS A 257 -28.86 -4.12 19.56
C LYS A 257 -29.28 -4.97 20.76
N GLY A 258 -28.68 -6.14 20.96
CA GLY A 258 -29.06 -7.06 22.03
C GLY A 258 -30.35 -7.84 21.76
N GLU A 259 -30.92 -7.75 20.56
CA GLU A 259 -32.10 -8.50 20.10
C GLU A 259 -31.75 -9.96 19.76
N THR A 260 -31.17 -10.67 20.74
CA THR A 260 -30.57 -12.01 20.56
C THR A 260 -31.59 -13.15 20.51
N GLU A 261 -32.86 -12.85 20.78
CA GLU A 261 -33.97 -13.82 20.78
C GLU A 261 -34.50 -14.09 19.36
N LYS A 262 -34.35 -13.13 18.43
CA LYS A 262 -34.87 -13.22 17.07
C LYS A 262 -33.92 -14.01 16.16
N GLU A 263 -34.42 -15.13 15.66
CA GLU A 263 -34.14 -15.86 14.40
C GLU A 263 -32.75 -16.00 13.78
N SER A 264 -31.65 -15.54 14.39
CA SER A 264 -30.33 -15.81 13.84
C SER A 264 -30.00 -17.30 14.00
N SER A 265 -29.85 -18.00 12.87
CA SER A 265 -29.50 -19.41 12.82
C SER A 265 -28.11 -19.63 13.39
N VAL A 266 -27.84 -20.82 13.94
CA VAL A 266 -26.50 -21.19 14.42
C VAL A 266 -25.46 -21.07 13.29
N PHE A 267 -25.86 -21.34 12.05
CA PHE A 267 -25.00 -21.16 10.88
C PHE A 267 -24.62 -19.69 10.67
N GLU A 268 -25.60 -18.79 10.69
CA GLU A 268 -25.41 -17.34 10.51
C GLU A 268 -24.51 -16.77 11.62
N LEU A 269 -24.73 -17.18 12.88
CA LEU A 269 -23.90 -16.76 14.01
C LEU A 269 -22.46 -17.28 13.90
N LYS A 270 -22.28 -18.52 13.43
CA LYS A 270 -20.95 -19.10 13.22
C LYS A 270 -20.22 -18.42 12.06
N TYR A 271 -20.92 -18.13 10.97
CA TYR A 271 -20.40 -17.40 9.83
C TYR A 271 -19.98 -15.99 10.24
N THR A 272 -20.86 -15.26 10.93
CA THR A 272 -20.59 -13.94 11.51
C THR A 272 -19.36 -13.96 12.41
N LEU A 273 -19.25 -14.95 13.31
CA LEU A 273 -18.09 -15.10 14.17
C LEU A 273 -16.78 -15.31 13.36
N ASN A 274 -16.83 -16.05 12.26
CA ASN A 274 -15.66 -16.26 11.40
C ASN A 274 -15.20 -14.95 10.77
N ILE A 275 -16.13 -14.17 10.20
CA ILE A 275 -15.84 -12.86 9.62
C ILE A 275 -15.30 -11.88 10.67
N LEU A 276 -15.91 -11.86 11.86
CA LEU A 276 -15.42 -11.05 12.99
C LEU A 276 -14.01 -11.45 13.44
N ASN A 277 -13.67 -12.75 13.43
CA ASN A 277 -12.31 -13.16 13.77
C ASN A 277 -11.30 -12.78 12.70
N LYS A 278 -11.67 -12.84 11.41
CA LYS A 278 -10.82 -12.39 10.30
C LYS A 278 -10.53 -10.90 10.41
N SER A 279 -11.57 -10.07 10.54
CA SER A 279 -11.42 -8.62 10.71
C SER A 279 -10.61 -8.26 11.96
N GLN A 280 -10.82 -8.95 13.08
CA GLN A 280 -9.98 -8.78 14.27
C GLN A 280 -8.50 -9.06 13.99
N ASN A 281 -8.20 -10.16 13.30
CA ASN A 281 -6.82 -10.53 13.00
C ASN A 281 -6.17 -9.55 12.05
N TYR A 282 -6.92 -9.04 11.07
CA TYR A 282 -6.48 -7.97 10.18
C TYR A 282 -6.14 -6.69 10.96
N LEU A 283 -7.06 -6.19 11.80
CA LEU A 283 -6.81 -5.00 12.62
C LEU A 283 -5.63 -5.18 13.58
N LYS A 284 -5.41 -6.40 14.10
CA LYS A 284 -4.20 -6.70 14.87
C LYS A 284 -2.94 -6.57 14.02
N LYS A 285 -2.93 -7.06 12.77
CA LYS A 285 -1.80 -6.92 11.86
C LYS A 285 -1.52 -5.45 11.54
N MET A 286 -2.55 -4.68 11.20
CA MET A 286 -2.41 -3.23 11.03
C MET A 286 -1.84 -2.57 12.28
N LEU A 287 -2.39 -2.87 13.46
CA LEU A 287 -1.88 -2.34 14.72
C LEU A 287 -0.42 -2.71 14.95
N THR A 288 0.03 -3.91 14.54
CA THR A 288 1.46 -4.26 14.61
C THR A 288 2.35 -3.47 13.66
N GLN A 289 1.84 -3.05 12.50
CA GLN A 289 2.57 -2.17 11.58
C GLN A 289 2.61 -0.75 12.13
N VAL A 290 1.46 -0.22 12.54
CA VAL A 290 1.32 1.10 13.17
C VAL A 290 2.20 1.24 14.41
N LYS A 291 2.32 0.18 15.24
CA LYS A 291 3.22 0.17 16.40
C LYS A 291 4.71 0.26 16.08
N LYS A 292 5.12 -0.02 14.84
CA LYS A 292 6.51 0.16 14.41
C LYS A 292 6.82 1.61 14.06
N ASP A 293 5.79 2.42 13.82
CA ASP A 293 5.96 3.83 13.52
C ASP A 293 6.55 4.57 14.74
N PRO A 294 7.58 5.41 14.57
CA PRO A 294 8.16 6.19 15.66
C PRO A 294 7.16 7.12 16.37
N SER A 295 6.08 7.51 15.68
CA SER A 295 5.00 8.33 16.23
C SER A 295 4.01 7.54 17.11
N TRP A 296 4.09 6.21 17.17
CA TRP A 296 3.16 5.41 17.97
C TRP A 296 3.19 5.79 19.46
N ASN A 297 2.02 6.11 20.03
CA ASN A 297 1.86 6.55 21.41
C ASN A 297 2.71 7.79 21.74
N PHE A 298 3.02 8.65 20.77
CA PHE A 298 3.89 9.81 20.93
C PHE A 298 3.46 10.71 22.09
N LEU A 299 2.15 10.94 22.26
CA LEU A 299 1.61 11.77 23.33
C LEU A 299 1.90 11.23 24.74
N THR A 300 2.24 9.94 24.86
CA THR A 300 2.58 9.29 26.13
C THR A 300 4.09 9.26 26.42
N PHE A 301 4.92 9.81 25.52
CA PHE A 301 6.37 9.72 25.68
C PHE A 301 6.85 10.52 26.88
N SER A 302 7.83 9.95 27.59
CA SER A 302 8.52 10.67 28.65
C SER A 302 9.50 11.68 28.05
N GLN A 303 9.79 12.74 28.81
CA GLN A 303 10.75 13.77 28.38
C GLN A 303 12.12 13.19 28.03
N LYS A 304 12.58 12.14 28.73
CA LYS A 304 13.84 11.46 28.43
C LYS A 304 13.80 10.80 27.05
N LYS A 305 12.72 10.07 26.73
CA LYS A 305 12.55 9.42 25.43
C LYS A 305 12.52 10.44 24.29
N LEU A 306 11.86 11.59 24.49
CA LEU A 306 11.84 12.67 23.51
C LEU A 306 13.25 13.23 23.25
N GLN A 307 14.08 13.39 24.29
CA GLN A 307 15.47 13.82 24.13
C GLN A 307 16.32 12.79 23.36
N ASP A 308 16.13 11.50 23.63
CA ASP A 308 16.84 10.44 22.91
C ASP A 308 16.45 10.40 21.43
N ILE A 309 15.16 10.52 21.13
CA ILE A 309 14.65 10.62 19.75
C ILE A 309 15.21 11.86 19.06
N LYS A 310 15.21 13.01 19.75
CA LYS A 310 15.77 14.26 19.22
C LYS A 310 17.25 14.11 18.86
N LYS A 311 18.05 13.47 19.72
CA LYS A 311 19.47 13.23 19.44
C LYS A 311 19.68 12.34 18.21
N LYS A 312 18.90 11.26 18.10
CA LYS A 312 18.97 10.34 16.94
C LYS A 312 18.58 11.01 15.63
N LEU A 313 17.46 11.73 15.61
CA LEU A 313 17.04 12.46 14.42
C LEU A 313 18.07 13.53 14.03
N LYS A 314 18.67 14.22 15.00
CA LYS A 314 19.72 15.20 14.73
C LYS A 314 20.95 14.58 14.06
N THR A 315 21.34 13.36 14.47
CA THR A 315 22.44 12.65 13.81
C THR A 315 22.06 12.21 12.40
N GLU A 316 20.85 11.69 12.21
CA GLU A 316 20.36 11.26 10.88
C GLU A 316 20.26 12.43 9.89
N PHE A 317 19.70 13.58 10.31
CA PHE A 317 19.65 14.78 9.48
C PHE A 317 21.03 15.29 9.10
N ARG A 318 21.98 15.23 10.03
CA ARG A 318 23.36 15.63 9.77
C ARG A 318 24.02 14.71 8.75
N GLU A 319 23.91 13.40 8.92
CA GLU A 319 24.46 12.42 7.97
C GLU A 319 23.86 12.62 6.58
N TYR A 320 22.54 12.83 6.48
CA TYR A 320 21.89 13.08 5.19
C TYR A 320 22.37 14.39 4.54
N THR A 321 22.53 15.44 5.34
CA THR A 321 23.06 16.73 4.87
C THR A 321 24.49 16.56 4.33
N GLU A 322 25.35 15.84 5.05
CA GLU A 322 26.75 15.59 4.64
C GLU A 322 26.81 14.83 3.30
N VAL A 323 25.89 13.89 3.06
CA VAL A 323 25.80 13.17 1.77
C VAL A 323 25.42 14.12 0.64
N ILE A 324 24.37 14.94 0.80
CA ILE A 324 23.93 15.88 -0.24
C ILE A 324 25.03 16.91 -0.55
N GLU A 325 25.69 17.44 0.48
CA GLU A 325 26.79 18.39 0.30
C GLU A 325 27.98 17.76 -0.44
N PHE A 326 28.27 16.48 -0.16
CA PHE A 326 29.30 15.75 -0.89
C PHE A 326 28.94 15.54 -2.37
N GLU A 327 27.68 15.20 -2.67
CA GLU A 327 27.21 15.06 -4.05
C GLU A 327 27.23 16.39 -4.79
N LEU A 328 26.76 17.47 -4.16
CA LEU A 328 26.88 18.83 -4.69
C LEU A 328 28.34 19.22 -4.96
N MET A 329 29.26 18.90 -4.03
CA MET A 329 30.68 19.15 -4.21
C MET A 329 31.24 18.38 -5.42
N ARG A 330 30.86 17.11 -5.59
CA ARG A 330 31.26 16.29 -6.73
C ARG A 330 30.76 16.89 -8.05
N ILE A 331 29.47 17.25 -8.13
CA ILE A 331 28.88 17.84 -9.35
C ILE A 331 29.50 19.20 -9.65
N ASN A 332 29.69 20.05 -8.64
CA ASN A 332 30.39 21.33 -8.81
C ASN A 332 31.81 21.12 -9.36
N SER A 333 32.53 20.09 -8.91
CA SER A 333 33.85 19.77 -9.46
C SER A 333 33.79 19.39 -10.93
N ILE A 334 32.78 18.64 -11.35
CA ILE A 334 32.54 18.31 -12.77
C ILE A 334 32.30 19.59 -13.57
N PHE A 335 31.45 20.49 -13.09
CA PHE A 335 31.24 21.79 -13.73
C PHE A 335 32.52 22.62 -13.83
N GLU A 336 33.36 22.64 -12.80
CA GLU A 336 34.65 23.34 -12.85
C GLU A 336 35.64 22.69 -13.83
N GLU A 337 35.53 21.39 -14.08
CA GLU A 337 36.28 20.73 -15.16
C GLU A 337 35.73 21.07 -16.54
N ILE A 338 34.40 21.04 -16.71
CA ILE A 338 33.73 21.39 -17.96
C ILE A 338 34.03 22.85 -18.34
N LYS A 339 34.07 23.77 -17.37
CA LYS A 339 34.40 25.19 -17.62
C LYS A 339 35.84 25.43 -18.08
N LYS A 340 36.78 24.52 -17.80
CA LYS A 340 38.17 24.67 -18.26
C LYS A 340 38.23 24.39 -19.76
N GLU A 341 38.82 25.32 -20.50
CA GLU A 341 39.04 25.13 -21.94
C GLU A 341 39.85 23.86 -22.22
N PRO A 342 39.48 23.08 -23.26
CA PRO A 342 40.27 21.93 -23.67
C PRO A 342 41.66 22.40 -24.11
N LYS A 343 42.71 21.93 -23.43
CA LYS A 343 44.10 22.24 -23.80
C LYS A 343 44.34 21.90 -25.28
N PRO A 344 44.88 22.82 -26.09
CA PRO A 344 45.10 22.55 -27.51
C PRO A 344 46.05 21.37 -27.66
N LYS A 345 45.60 20.32 -28.36
CA LYS A 345 46.46 19.20 -28.76
C LYS A 345 47.61 19.77 -29.59
N GLN A 346 48.81 19.84 -29.00
CA GLN A 346 50.03 20.22 -29.72
C GLN A 346 50.18 19.28 -30.91
N ARG A 347 49.99 19.83 -32.12
CA ARG A 347 50.19 19.10 -33.38
C ARG A 347 51.64 18.62 -33.41
N ARG A 348 51.87 17.31 -33.32
CA ARG A 348 53.16 16.71 -33.67
C ARG A 348 53.47 17.10 -35.11
N SER A 349 54.45 17.97 -35.30
CA SER A 349 54.98 18.35 -36.60
C SER A 349 55.48 17.09 -37.32
N LYS A 350 54.94 16.83 -38.52
CA LYS A 350 55.45 15.80 -39.43
C LYS A 350 56.89 16.15 -39.81
N THR A 351 57.86 15.44 -39.27
CA THR A 351 59.26 15.55 -39.71
C THR A 351 59.40 14.91 -41.08
N THR A 352 59.91 15.72 -41.99
CA THR A 352 60.17 15.50 -43.40
C THR A 352 61.16 14.34 -43.63
N LYS A 353 60.89 13.55 -44.68
CA LYS A 353 61.81 12.55 -45.25
C LYS A 353 63.13 13.20 -45.69
N SER A 354 64.27 12.57 -45.38
CA SER A 354 65.51 12.72 -46.15
C SER A 354 66.24 11.38 -46.25
N ASN A 355 66.76 11.12 -47.45
CA ASN A 355 67.30 9.86 -47.95
C ASN A 355 68.56 9.32 -47.24
N ILE A 356 68.55 7.99 -47.09
CA ILE A 356 69.59 6.94 -47.27
C ILE A 356 70.98 7.40 -47.80
N PRO A 357 72.08 6.70 -47.43
CA PRO A 357 72.48 5.54 -48.25
C PRO A 357 72.92 4.29 -47.47
N ILE A 358 72.64 3.16 -48.12
CA ILE A 358 73.00 1.77 -47.83
C ILE A 358 74.53 1.56 -47.87
N LYS A 359 75.06 0.80 -46.91
CA LYS A 359 76.18 -0.15 -47.09
C LYS A 359 76.42 -0.96 -45.82
N GLY A 360 76.60 -2.28 -45.95
CA GLY A 360 77.27 -3.08 -44.91
C GLY A 360 76.61 -4.40 -44.54
N GLN A 361 76.60 -5.33 -45.49
CA GLN A 361 76.60 -6.78 -45.30
C GLN A 361 77.53 -7.19 -44.15
N LEU A 362 77.12 -8.16 -43.31
CA LEU A 362 77.93 -9.31 -42.88
C LEU A 362 77.11 -10.29 -42.03
N ASP A 363 76.99 -11.50 -42.57
CA ASP A 363 76.64 -12.75 -41.92
C ASP A 363 77.55 -13.09 -40.74
N PHE A 364 77.02 -13.83 -39.77
CA PHE A 364 77.56 -14.98 -39.01
C PHE A 364 76.54 -15.22 -37.86
N GLY A 365 75.89 -16.37 -37.66
CA GLY A 365 76.27 -17.75 -37.95
C GLY A 365 76.60 -18.47 -36.63
N PHE A 366 75.57 -19.06 -35.99
CA PHE A 366 75.51 -20.38 -35.33
C PHE A 366 74.40 -20.45 -34.28
#